data_AF-A0A8J8EE53-F1
#
_entry.id   AF-A0A8J8EE53-F1
#
_cell.length_a   1.000
_cell.length_b   1.000
_cell.length_c   1.000
_cell.angle_alpha   90.00
_cell.angle_beta   90.00
_cell.angle_gamma   90.00
#
_symmetry.space_group_name_H-M   'P 1'
#
loop_
_entity.id
_entity.type
_entity.pdbx_description
1 polymer ?
#
loop_
_entity_poly.entity_id
_entity_poly.type
_entity_poly.pdbx_seq_one_letter_code
_entity_poly.pdbx_strand_id
1 'polypeptide(L)'
;MEKRWIARIHLDTLQVECDSSFKFKCIENCGQCCYELEIPARDEDIAQIEELGYSAWEFVDYEKMFYRGDKFLSYALKKRPFDGGCVFLDPETKRCRIYDRRPLACRLYPFVFVKQGNVMEVYVKRDSFCPGLNHPEGEPITKEFLLREYGDVIEAYRRKVVKSRE
;
A
#
# COMPACT_ATOMS: atom_id res chain seq x y z
N MET A 1 -18.88 -2.89 -1.57
CA MET A 1 -17.66 -2.95 -2.41
C MET A 1 -17.36 -4.39 -2.75
N GLU A 2 -17.42 -4.71 -4.04
CA GLU A 2 -17.06 -6.04 -4.52
C GLU A 2 -15.54 -6.20 -4.57
N LYS A 3 -15.03 -7.32 -4.05
CA LYS A 3 -13.60 -7.62 -3.95
C LYS A 3 -13.28 -8.88 -4.72
N ARG A 4 -12.13 -8.91 -5.39
CA ARG A 4 -11.54 -10.14 -5.93
C ARG A 4 -10.52 -10.67 -4.93
N TRP A 5 -10.69 -11.92 -4.52
CA TRP A 5 -9.70 -12.62 -3.70
C TRP A 5 -8.47 -12.96 -4.54
N ILE A 6 -7.28 -12.77 -3.96
CA ILE A 6 -5.98 -13.00 -4.61
C ILE A 6 -5.17 -14.06 -3.87
N ALA A 7 -5.06 -13.94 -2.56
CA ALA A 7 -4.26 -14.83 -1.77
C ALA A 7 -4.70 -14.88 -0.30
N ARG A 8 -4.37 -15.99 0.35
CA ARG A 8 -4.49 -16.22 1.78
C ARG A 8 -3.13 -16.60 2.32
N ILE A 9 -2.70 -15.95 3.39
CA ILE A 9 -1.42 -16.20 4.07
C ILE A 9 -1.71 -16.65 5.50
N HIS A 10 -1.24 -17.85 5.86
CA HIS A 10 -1.27 -18.35 7.23
C HIS A 10 -0.07 -17.77 7.99
N LEU A 11 -0.33 -16.86 8.94
CA LEU A 11 0.73 -16.05 9.56
C LEU A 11 1.64 -16.86 10.48
N ASP A 12 1.20 -17.99 11.03
CA ASP A 12 2.02 -18.85 11.88
C ASP A 12 2.98 -19.72 11.07
N THR A 13 2.52 -20.31 9.97
CA THR A 13 3.31 -21.24 9.12
C THR A 13 3.93 -20.59 7.89
N LEU A 14 3.52 -19.38 7.51
CA LEU A 14 3.83 -18.72 6.23
C LEU A 14 3.46 -19.58 5.01
N GLN A 15 2.47 -20.46 5.15
CA GLN A 15 1.84 -21.11 4.01
C GLN A 15 0.95 -20.10 3.28
N VAL A 16 0.95 -20.16 1.94
CA VAL A 16 0.21 -19.23 1.08
C VAL A 16 -0.63 -20.03 0.09
N GLU A 17 -1.92 -19.72 0.04
CA GLU A 17 -2.84 -20.12 -1.02
C GLU A 17 -3.05 -18.90 -1.92
N CYS A 18 -2.98 -19.04 -3.25
CA CYS A 18 -3.09 -17.90 -4.16
C CYS A 18 -3.79 -18.26 -5.49
N ASP A 19 -4.45 -17.27 -6.10
CA ASP A 19 -4.92 -17.33 -7.49
C ASP A 19 -3.73 -17.13 -8.43
N SER A 20 -3.15 -18.24 -8.90
CA SER A 20 -1.98 -18.25 -9.79
C SER A 20 -2.25 -17.64 -11.17
N SER A 21 -3.51 -17.43 -11.55
CA SER A 21 -3.87 -16.75 -12.80
C SER A 21 -3.75 -15.23 -12.69
N PHE A 22 -3.75 -14.69 -11.48
CA PHE A 22 -3.70 -13.26 -11.25
C PHE A 22 -2.27 -12.74 -11.38
N LYS A 23 -2.11 -11.69 -12.18
CA LYS A 23 -0.81 -11.06 -12.46
C LYS A 23 -0.83 -9.59 -12.08
N PHE A 24 0.33 -9.06 -11.72
CA PHE A 24 0.50 -7.64 -11.45
C PHE A 24 1.84 -7.12 -11.97
N LYS A 25 1.80 -5.91 -12.52
CA LYS A 25 2.99 -5.09 -12.81
C LYS A 25 2.67 -3.65 -12.46
N CYS A 26 3.48 -3.02 -11.63
CA CYS A 26 3.43 -1.57 -11.54
C CYS A 26 3.97 -0.99 -12.85
N ILE A 27 3.13 -0.27 -13.60
CA ILE A 27 3.52 0.29 -14.90
C ILE A 27 4.45 1.48 -14.69
N GLU A 28 5.59 1.46 -15.37
CA GLU A 28 6.56 2.56 -15.34
C GLU A 28 5.94 3.86 -15.85
N ASN A 29 6.31 4.98 -15.24
CA ASN A 29 5.84 6.33 -15.60
C ASN A 29 4.30 6.48 -15.63
N CYS A 30 3.57 5.67 -14.86
CA CYS A 30 2.10 5.71 -14.81
C CYS A 30 1.56 6.84 -13.91
N GLY A 31 1.94 6.85 -12.63
CA GLY A 31 1.53 7.89 -11.68
C GLY A 31 0.03 7.93 -11.32
N GLN A 32 -0.83 7.07 -11.86
CA GLN A 32 -2.29 7.18 -11.68
C GLN A 32 -2.72 7.10 -10.21
N CYS A 33 -2.11 6.22 -9.41
CA CYS A 33 -2.37 6.17 -7.97
C CYS A 33 -1.98 7.46 -7.23
N CYS A 34 -1.01 8.21 -7.74
CA CYS A 34 -0.62 9.50 -7.17
C CYS A 34 -1.65 10.60 -7.43
N TYR A 35 -2.53 10.45 -8.42
CA TYR A 35 -3.64 11.38 -8.70
C TYR A 35 -4.92 10.93 -8.01
N GLU A 36 -5.27 9.65 -8.13
CA GLU A 36 -6.57 9.12 -7.69
C GLU A 36 -6.67 8.81 -6.19
N LEU A 37 -5.56 8.44 -5.53
CA LEU A 37 -5.63 8.08 -4.10
C LEU A 37 -5.48 9.27 -3.19
N GLU A 38 -6.24 9.23 -2.10
CA GLU A 38 -5.94 9.97 -0.89
C GLU A 38 -5.14 9.05 0.04
N ILE A 39 -3.90 9.45 0.31
CA ILE A 39 -2.96 8.60 1.05
C ILE A 39 -2.95 9.02 2.51
N PRO A 40 -3.34 8.15 3.45
CA PRO A 40 -3.12 8.41 4.87
C PRO A 40 -1.62 8.44 5.17
N ALA A 41 -1.17 9.53 5.79
CA ALA A 41 0.20 9.70 6.28
C ALA A 41 0.21 9.37 7.77
N ARG A 42 0.54 8.12 8.12
CA ARG A 42 0.63 7.69 9.52
C ARG A 42 1.89 8.27 10.15
N ASP A 43 1.94 8.30 11.48
CA ASP A 43 3.09 8.84 12.22
C ASP A 43 4.41 8.15 11.82
N GLU A 44 4.41 6.83 11.60
CA GLU A 44 5.60 6.13 11.12
C GLU A 44 5.97 6.46 9.68
N ASP A 45 4.99 6.79 8.83
CA ASP A 45 5.24 7.22 7.46
C ASP A 45 5.81 8.65 7.46
N ILE A 46 5.30 9.55 8.31
CA ILE A 46 5.79 10.92 8.47
C ILE A 46 7.24 10.91 8.94
N ALA A 47 7.54 10.17 10.02
CA ALA A 47 8.90 10.10 10.57
C ALA A 47 9.93 9.60 9.53
N GLN A 48 9.59 8.55 8.77
CA GLN A 48 10.47 8.03 7.71
C GLN A 48 10.69 9.02 6.56
N ILE A 49 9.70 9.86 6.25
CA ILE A 49 9.85 10.89 5.22
C ILE A 49 10.68 12.06 5.74
N GLU A 50 10.55 12.42 7.01
CA GLU A 50 11.39 13.45 7.64
C GLU A 50 12.87 13.04 7.69
N GLU A 51 13.17 11.75 7.86
CA GLU A 51 14.54 11.22 7.76
C GLU A 51 15.17 11.42 6.37
N LEU A 52 14.37 11.67 5.33
CA LEU A 52 14.86 12.03 3.99
C LEU A 52 15.16 13.52 3.83
N GLY A 53 14.92 14.33 4.88
CA GLY A 53 15.17 15.77 4.90
C GLY A 53 13.97 16.64 4.53
N TYR A 54 12.77 16.06 4.40
CA TYR A 54 11.54 16.83 4.21
C TYR A 54 10.98 17.30 5.56
N SER A 55 10.34 18.46 5.58
CA SER A 55 9.54 18.91 6.71
C SER A 55 8.11 18.40 6.57
N ALA A 56 7.49 17.89 7.65
CA ALA A 56 6.09 17.45 7.63
C ALA A 56 5.14 18.51 7.04
N TRP A 57 5.41 19.79 7.27
CA TRP A 57 4.62 20.90 6.71
C TRP A 57 4.61 20.94 5.18
N GLU A 58 5.61 20.38 4.51
CA GLU A 58 5.69 20.36 3.05
C GLU A 58 4.82 19.28 2.42
N PHE A 59 4.54 18.19 3.14
CA PHE A 59 3.89 17.01 2.57
C PHE A 59 2.66 16.49 3.30
N VAL A 60 2.38 16.93 4.53
CA VAL A 60 1.20 16.53 5.30
C VAL A 60 0.10 17.57 5.17
N ASP A 61 -1.08 17.13 4.73
CA ASP A 61 -2.29 17.92 4.69
C ASP A 61 -3.06 17.79 6.02
N TYR A 62 -2.81 18.74 6.93
CA TYR A 62 -3.43 18.76 8.26
C TYR A 62 -4.92 19.09 8.26
N GLU A 63 -5.48 19.54 7.13
CA GLU A 63 -6.92 19.78 6.99
C GLU A 63 -7.68 18.49 6.66
N LYS A 64 -6.96 17.47 6.19
CA LYS A 64 -7.54 16.22 5.71
C LYS A 64 -7.24 15.06 6.63
N MET A 65 -8.25 14.63 7.37
CA MET A 65 -8.13 13.63 8.42
C MET A 65 -8.84 12.33 8.05
N PHE A 66 -8.20 11.21 8.36
CA PHE A 66 -8.79 9.87 8.25
C PHE A 66 -9.24 9.36 9.61
N TYR A 67 -10.42 8.75 9.64
CA TYR A 67 -11.04 8.20 10.85
C TYR A 67 -11.49 6.75 10.64
N ARG A 68 -11.57 6.01 11.74
CA ARG A 68 -12.26 4.71 11.80
C ARG A 68 -13.29 4.76 12.93
N GLY A 69 -14.55 4.94 12.57
CA GLY A 69 -15.55 5.40 13.54
C GLY A 69 -15.12 6.78 14.06
N ASP A 70 -15.14 6.96 15.39
CA ASP A 70 -14.73 8.22 16.02
C ASP A 70 -13.22 8.31 16.28
N LYS A 71 -12.46 7.26 15.94
CA LYS A 71 -11.02 7.22 16.20
C LYS A 71 -10.26 7.89 15.05
N PHE A 72 -9.57 8.99 15.34
CA PHE A 72 -8.57 9.58 14.46
C PHE A 72 -7.46 8.57 14.14
N LEU A 73 -7.09 8.47 12.87
CA LEU A 73 -6.05 7.57 12.40
C LEU A 73 -4.81 8.31 11.90
N SER A 74 -4.99 9.31 11.05
CA SER A 74 -3.89 9.99 10.36
C SER A 74 -4.38 11.21 9.60
N TYR A 75 -3.46 12.10 9.24
CA TYR A 75 -3.68 13.09 8.20
C TYR A 75 -3.47 12.49 6.80
N ALA A 76 -3.64 13.28 5.74
CA ALA A 76 -3.35 12.87 4.37
C ALA A 76 -2.01 13.39 3.86
N LEU A 77 -1.47 12.77 2.82
CA LEU A 77 -0.46 13.42 1.99
C LEU A 77 -1.08 14.53 1.15
N LYS A 78 -0.35 15.65 1.04
CA LYS A 78 -0.71 16.77 0.18
C LYS A 78 -0.81 16.37 -1.29
N LYS A 79 -1.78 16.96 -1.96
CA LYS A 79 -1.84 17.07 -3.42
C LYS A 79 -1.34 18.44 -3.85
N ARG A 80 -0.65 18.51 -4.97
CA ARG A 80 -0.21 19.77 -5.56
C ARG A 80 -1.41 20.51 -6.13
N PRO A 81 -1.49 21.83 -5.92
CA PRO A 81 -2.65 22.62 -6.35
C PRO A 81 -2.77 22.75 -7.88
N PHE A 82 -1.66 22.68 -8.63
CA PHE A 82 -1.67 22.95 -10.06
C PHE A 82 -2.08 21.77 -10.95
N ASP A 83 -1.96 20.53 -10.46
CA ASP A 83 -2.32 19.33 -11.24
C ASP A 83 -3.03 18.23 -10.42
N GLY A 84 -3.20 18.41 -9.11
CA GLY A 84 -3.84 17.42 -8.23
C GLY A 84 -2.99 16.17 -7.97
N GLY A 85 -1.72 16.13 -8.38
CA GLY A 85 -0.83 15.00 -8.13
C GLY A 85 -0.29 14.99 -6.70
N CYS A 86 0.02 13.81 -6.15
CA CYS A 86 0.71 13.67 -4.87
C CYS A 86 1.99 14.52 -4.83
N VAL A 87 2.26 15.22 -3.73
CA VAL A 87 3.45 16.08 -3.56
C VAL A 87 4.79 15.42 -3.95
N PHE A 88 4.89 14.09 -3.84
CA PHE A 88 6.09 13.33 -4.19
C PHE A 88 6.16 12.83 -5.64
N LEU A 89 5.11 12.99 -6.45
CA LEU A 89 5.13 12.60 -7.86
C LEU A 89 5.97 13.60 -8.66
N ASP A 90 6.95 13.14 -9.43
CA ASP A 90 7.60 13.96 -10.43
C ASP A 90 6.64 14.21 -11.61
N PRO A 91 6.29 15.47 -11.94
CA PRO A 91 5.29 15.76 -12.98
C PRO A 91 5.79 15.43 -14.39
N GLU A 92 7.10 15.43 -14.63
CA GLU A 92 7.73 15.16 -15.92
C GLU A 92 7.92 13.66 -16.13
N THR A 93 8.56 12.99 -15.17
CA THR A 93 8.88 11.57 -15.30
C THR A 93 7.75 10.65 -14.85
N LYS A 94 6.72 11.18 -14.16
CA LYS A 94 5.64 10.41 -13.52
C LYS A 94 6.13 9.35 -12.52
N ARG A 95 7.29 9.57 -11.90
CA ARG A 95 7.88 8.67 -10.89
C ARG A 95 7.77 9.29 -9.50
N CYS A 96 7.60 8.45 -8.48
CA CYS A 96 7.61 8.93 -7.10
C CYS A 96 9.06 9.19 -6.65
N ARG A 97 9.34 10.39 -6.14
CA ARG A 97 10.67 10.79 -5.66
C ARG A 97 11.12 10.05 -4.41
N ILE A 98 10.19 9.47 -3.66
CA ILE A 98 10.45 8.69 -2.43
C ILE A 98 10.05 7.22 -2.61
N TYR A 99 10.18 6.65 -3.81
CA TYR A 99 9.62 5.33 -4.14
C TYR A 99 9.99 4.22 -3.13
N ASP A 100 11.24 4.20 -2.66
CA ASP A 100 11.74 3.18 -1.73
C ASP A 100 11.34 3.42 -0.27
N ARG A 101 10.78 4.59 0.02
CA ARG A 101 10.32 5.05 1.34
C ARG A 101 8.85 5.49 1.30
N ARG A 102 8.09 4.95 0.34
CA ARG A 102 6.67 5.27 0.18
C ARG A 102 5.89 4.90 1.46
N PRO A 103 4.87 5.71 1.83
CA PRO A 103 3.95 5.35 2.91
C PRO A 103 3.35 3.97 2.71
N LEU A 104 2.98 3.31 3.81
CA LEU A 104 2.42 1.96 3.75
C LEU A 104 1.22 1.87 2.80
N ALA A 105 0.30 2.82 2.81
CA ALA A 105 -0.85 2.80 1.91
C ALA A 105 -0.45 2.82 0.41
N CYS A 106 0.61 3.55 0.06
CA CYS A 106 1.17 3.54 -1.30
C CYS A 106 1.83 2.20 -1.65
N ARG A 107 2.51 1.57 -0.69
CA ARG A 107 3.14 0.27 -0.89
C ARG A 107 2.12 -0.83 -1.09
N LEU A 108 1.06 -0.85 -0.29
CA LEU A 108 0.03 -1.89 -0.35
C LEU A 108 -0.82 -1.81 -1.62
N TYR A 109 -1.04 -0.62 -2.17
CA TYR A 109 -1.84 -0.45 -3.38
C TYR A 109 -1.22 -1.21 -4.58
N PRO A 110 -2.02 -1.97 -5.36
CA PRO A 110 -3.50 -2.01 -5.40
C PRO A 110 -4.16 -3.07 -4.50
N PHE A 111 -3.37 -3.74 -3.66
CA PHE A 111 -3.84 -4.82 -2.81
C PHE A 111 -4.41 -4.29 -1.48
N VAL A 112 -5.37 -5.03 -0.96
CA VAL A 112 -5.99 -4.79 0.34
C VAL A 112 -5.72 -6.01 1.21
N PHE A 113 -4.94 -5.80 2.27
CA PHE A 113 -4.60 -6.82 3.25
C PHE A 113 -5.60 -6.77 4.41
N VAL A 114 -6.22 -7.90 4.74
CA VAL A 114 -7.22 -8.03 5.81
C VAL A 114 -6.81 -9.16 6.73
N LYS A 115 -6.40 -8.81 7.95
CA LYS A 115 -6.09 -9.81 8.99
C LYS A 115 -7.36 -10.32 9.65
N GLN A 116 -7.49 -11.64 9.74
CA GLN A 116 -8.54 -12.36 10.46
C GLN A 116 -7.91 -13.49 11.28
N GLY A 117 -7.84 -13.33 12.60
CA GLY A 117 -7.19 -14.34 13.46
C GLY A 117 -5.72 -14.56 13.08
N ASN A 118 -5.35 -15.80 12.76
CA ASN A 118 -4.04 -16.21 12.28
C ASN A 118 -3.87 -16.11 10.75
N VAL A 119 -4.88 -15.63 10.03
CA VAL A 119 -4.87 -15.53 8.57
C VAL A 119 -4.78 -14.07 8.13
N MET A 120 -4.06 -13.82 7.03
CA MET A 120 -4.06 -12.57 6.29
C MET A 120 -4.61 -12.84 4.89
N GLU A 121 -5.75 -12.24 4.57
CA GLU A 121 -6.36 -12.30 3.24
C GLU A 121 -5.93 -11.10 2.40
N VAL A 122 -5.64 -11.34 1.13
CA VAL A 122 -5.22 -10.34 0.15
C VAL A 122 -6.27 -10.25 -0.94
N TYR A 123 -6.78 -9.04 -1.17
CA TYR A 123 -7.80 -8.75 -2.16
C TYR A 123 -7.37 -7.63 -3.09
N VAL A 124 -8.06 -7.50 -4.21
CA VAL A 124 -8.08 -6.30 -5.04
C VAL A 124 -9.52 -5.81 -5.15
N LYS A 125 -9.74 -4.49 -5.11
CA LYS A 125 -11.05 -3.91 -5.37
C LYS A 125 -11.39 -4.07 -6.85
N ARG A 126 -12.61 -4.52 -7.19
CA ARG A 126 -12.96 -4.73 -8.62
C ARG A 126 -12.98 -3.45 -9.44
N ASP A 127 -13.33 -2.34 -8.81
CA ASP A 127 -13.32 -0.98 -9.35
C ASP A 127 -11.95 -0.28 -9.21
N SER A 128 -10.88 -1.05 -8.97
CA SER A 128 -9.53 -0.49 -8.92
C SER A 128 -9.14 0.08 -10.28
N PHE A 129 -8.76 1.36 -10.28
CA PHE A 129 -8.29 2.06 -11.46
C PHE A 129 -6.84 1.71 -11.86
N CYS A 130 -6.15 0.82 -11.12
CA CYS A 130 -4.77 0.46 -11.43
C CYS A 130 -4.67 -0.29 -12.78
N PRO A 131 -3.96 0.25 -13.79
CA PRO A 131 -3.79 -0.42 -15.08
C PRO A 131 -2.84 -1.62 -15.01
N GLY A 132 -2.13 -1.78 -13.89
CA GLY A 132 -1.20 -2.89 -13.65
C GLY A 132 -1.86 -4.22 -13.30
N LEU A 133 -3.17 -4.23 -13.03
CA LEU A 133 -3.91 -5.43 -12.68
C LEU A 133 -4.12 -6.32 -13.90
N ASN A 134 -3.72 -7.59 -13.82
CA ASN A 134 -3.72 -8.55 -14.92
C ASN A 134 -2.99 -8.05 -16.18
N HIS A 135 -1.97 -7.21 -16.00
CA HIS A 135 -1.14 -6.77 -17.11
C HIS A 135 -0.50 -7.99 -17.81
N PRO A 136 -0.41 -8.05 -19.15
CA PRO A 136 0.14 -9.20 -19.86
C PRO A 136 1.58 -9.55 -19.45
N GLU A 137 2.38 -8.53 -19.18
CA GLU A 137 3.75 -8.62 -18.66
C GLU A 137 3.84 -8.68 -17.12
N GLY A 138 2.72 -8.88 -16.44
CA GLY A 138 2.66 -8.98 -14.99
C GLY A 138 3.27 -10.27 -14.46
N GLU A 139 3.91 -10.16 -13.30
CA GLU A 139 4.35 -11.32 -12.53
C GLU A 139 3.14 -11.94 -11.82
N PRO A 140 3.02 -13.28 -11.77
CA PRO A 140 2.01 -13.94 -10.97
C PRO A 140 2.17 -13.63 -9.47
N ILE A 141 1.06 -13.51 -8.74
CA ILE A 141 1.09 -13.23 -7.30
C ILE A 141 1.29 -14.53 -6.50
N THR A 142 2.53 -15.01 -6.49
CA THR A 142 2.93 -16.20 -5.74
C THR A 142 3.33 -15.87 -4.29
N LYS A 143 3.64 -16.91 -3.51
CA LYS A 143 4.25 -16.78 -2.18
C LYS A 143 5.53 -15.94 -2.23
N GLU A 144 6.40 -16.23 -3.20
CA GLU A 144 7.69 -15.57 -3.36
C GLU A 144 7.51 -14.09 -3.64
N PHE A 145 6.59 -13.73 -4.54
CA PHE A 145 6.20 -12.35 -4.80
C PHE A 145 5.73 -11.64 -3.53
N LEU A 146 4.79 -12.25 -2.80
CA LEU A 146 4.20 -11.64 -1.60
C LEU A 146 5.24 -11.43 -0.49
N LEU A 147 6.13 -12.39 -0.28
CA LEU A 147 7.19 -12.28 0.72
C LEU A 147 8.29 -11.30 0.31
N ARG A 148 8.60 -11.19 -0.99
CA ARG A 148 9.58 -10.23 -1.51
C ARG A 148 9.07 -8.79 -1.37
N GLU A 149 7.84 -8.52 -1.82
CA GLU A 149 7.30 -7.16 -1.87
C GLU A 149 6.70 -6.67 -0.54
N TYR A 150 6.13 -7.60 0.26
CA TYR A 150 5.36 -7.30 1.47
C TYR A 150 5.84 -8.07 2.71
N GLY A 151 7.02 -8.69 2.66
CA GLY A 151 7.53 -9.52 3.75
C GLY A 151 7.63 -8.79 5.09
N ASP A 152 8.03 -7.52 5.08
CA ASP A 152 8.08 -6.68 6.28
C ASP A 152 6.70 -6.46 6.90
N VAL A 153 5.68 -6.22 6.07
CA VAL A 153 4.29 -6.09 6.52
C VAL A 153 3.79 -7.40 7.09
N ILE A 154 3.98 -8.50 6.36
CA ILE A 154 3.55 -9.86 6.77
C ILE A 154 4.20 -10.23 8.10
N GLU A 155 5.51 -10.01 8.25
CA GLU A 155 6.27 -10.32 9.45
C GLU A 155 5.82 -9.46 10.65
N ALA A 156 5.53 -8.18 10.44
CA ALA A 156 5.00 -7.31 11.50
C ALA A 156 3.68 -7.83 12.08
N TYR A 157 2.81 -8.43 11.26
CA TYR A 157 1.57 -9.06 11.74
C TYR A 157 1.79 -10.46 12.31
N ARG A 158 2.70 -11.25 11.73
CA ARG A 158 3.09 -12.57 12.23
C ARG A 158 3.59 -12.52 13.66
N ARG A 159 4.49 -11.58 13.99
CA ARG A 159 5.00 -11.39 15.35
C ARG A 159 3.90 -11.16 16.38
N LYS A 160 2.82 -10.44 16.01
CA LYS A 160 1.67 -10.20 16.89
C LYS A 160 0.86 -11.47 17.16
N VAL A 161 0.77 -12.36 16.17
CA VAL A 161 0.08 -13.66 16.31
C VAL A 161 0.90 -14.63 17.16
N VAL A 162 2.20 -14.74 16.91
CA VAL A 162 3.08 -15.66 17.66
C VAL A 162 3.14 -15.27 19.14
N LYS A 163 3.34 -13.98 19.46
CA LYS A 163 3.35 -13.48 20.85
C LYS A 163 2.03 -13.66 21.59
N SER A 164 0.90 -13.78 20.89
CA SER A 164 -0.40 -14.03 21.52
C SER A 164 -0.65 -15.49 21.90
N ARG A 165 0.27 -16.40 21.55
CA ARG A 165 0.23 -17.83 21.89
C ARG A 165 1.18 -18.20 23.04
N GLU A 166 2.03 -17.26 23.48
CA GLU A 166 2.90 -17.36 24.66
C GLU A 166 2.18 -16.81 25.89
#